data_AF-A0A955GQ36-F1
#
_entry.id   AF-A0A955GQ36-F1
#
_cell.length_a   1.000
_cell.length_b   1.000
_cell.length_c   1.000
_cell.angle_alpha   90.00
_cell.angle_beta   90.00
_cell.angle_gamma   90.00
#
_symmetry.space_group_name_H-M   'P 1'
#
loop_
_entity.id
_entity.type
_entity.pdbx_description
1 polymer ?
#
loop_
_entity_poly.entity_id
_entity_poly.type
_entity_poly.pdbx_seq_one_letter_code
_entity_poly.pdbx_strand_id
1 'polypeptide(L)' 'MKNQEQKNDNLLEQIKRLLILSLIHQGVTGKDIAYVLGVDPAVISRMTPPKSKKK' A
#
# COMPACT_ATOMS: atom_id res chain seq x y z
N MET A 1 -18.52 -19.70 -7.83
CA MET A 1 -17.29 -19.13 -8.39
C MET A 1 -16.92 -17.75 -7.82
N LYS A 2 -17.89 -16.89 -7.43
CA LYS A 2 -17.62 -15.55 -6.83
C LYS A 2 -16.66 -15.53 -5.61
N ASN A 3 -16.64 -16.58 -4.77
CA ASN A 3 -15.81 -16.61 -3.56
C ASN A 3 -14.30 -16.73 -3.83
N GLN A 4 -13.88 -17.14 -5.03
CA GLN A 4 -12.46 -17.38 -5.34
C GLN A 4 -11.82 -16.12 -5.96
N GLU A 5 -12.55 -15.39 -6.80
CA GLU A 5 -12.14 -14.07 -7.30
C GLU A 5 -11.93 -13.09 -6.16
N GLN A 6 -12.87 -13.03 -5.21
CA GLN A 6 -12.77 -12.14 -4.04
C GLN A 6 -11.58 -12.46 -3.13
N LYS A 7 -11.18 -13.74 -3.05
CA LYS A 7 -9.98 -14.16 -2.32
C LYS A 7 -8.71 -13.73 -3.04
N ASN A 8 -8.68 -13.83 -4.37
CA ASN A 8 -7.55 -13.41 -5.18
C ASN A 8 -7.35 -11.89 -5.13
N ASP A 9 -8.43 -11.12 -5.17
CA ASP A 9 -8.37 -9.66 -5.04
C ASP A 9 -7.81 -9.22 -3.69
N ASN A 10 -8.25 -9.88 -2.61
CA ASN A 10 -7.75 -9.61 -1.26
C ASN A 10 -6.27 -9.97 -1.13
N LEU A 11 -5.84 -11.11 -1.68
CA LEU A 11 -4.42 -11.49 -1.68
C LEU A 11 -3.57 -10.47 -2.44
N LEU A 12 -4.04 -10.02 -3.61
CA LEU A 12 -3.35 -9.01 -4.40
C LEU A 12 -3.23 -7.67 -3.64
N GLU A 13 -4.28 -7.27 -2.93
CA GLU A 13 -4.27 -6.07 -2.09
C GLU A 13 -3.25 -6.19 -0.94
N GLN A 14 -3.18 -7.35 -0.29
CA GLN A 14 -2.18 -7.61 0.75
C GLN A 14 -0.74 -7.56 0.22
N ILE A 15 -0.49 -8.14 -0.96
CA ILE A 15 0.84 -8.11 -1.60
C ILE A 15 1.24 -6.67 -1.93
N LYS A 16 0.33 -5.87 -2.53
CA LYS A 16 0.55 -4.45 -2.81
C LYS A 16 0.93 -3.69 -1.54
N ARG A 17 0.21 -3.93 -0.45
CA ARG A 17 0.47 -3.30 0.85
C ARG A 17 1.86 -3.65 1.39
N LEU A 18 2.26 -4.91 1.28
CA LEU A 18 3.58 -5.37 1.73
C LEU A 18 4.71 -4.69 0.96
N LEU A 19 4.57 -4.55 -0.36
CA LEU A 19 5.53 -3.86 -1.22
C LEU A 19 5.67 -2.38 -0.85
N ILE A 20 4.54 -1.68 -0.67
CA ILE A 20 4.54 -0.27 -0.25
C ILE A 20 5.26 -0.10 1.11
N LEU A 21 5.00 -0.99 2.06
CA LEU A 21 5.66 -0.98 3.37
C LEU A 21 7.18 -1.20 3.26
N SER A 22 7.61 -2.13 2.40
CA SER A 22 9.04 -2.40 2.18
C SER A 22 9.76 -1.18 1.60
N LEU A 23 9.15 -0.50 0.63
CA LEU A 23 9.71 0.73 0.04
C LEU A 23 9.81 1.86 1.06
N ILE A 24 8.78 2.03 1.91
CA ILE A 24 8.80 3.03 2.98
C ILE A 24 9.88 2.71 4.01
N HIS A 25 10.10 1.42 4.32
CA HIS A 25 11.17 1.00 5.22
C HIS A 25 12.56 1.32 4.66
N GLN A 26 12.72 1.29 3.33
CA GLN A 26 13.93 1.71 2.63
C GLN A 26 14.08 3.24 2.52
N GLY A 27 13.11 4.01 3.02
CA GLY A 27 13.14 5.48 3.02
C GLY A 27 12.46 6.14 1.82
N VAL A 28 11.86 5.37 0.91
CA VAL A 28 11.09 5.92 -0.22
C VAL A 28 9.85 6.63 0.31
N THR A 29 9.57 7.84 -0.17
CA THR A 29 8.42 8.60 0.32
C THR A 29 7.12 8.10 -0.33
N GLY A 30 6.01 8.20 0.39
CA GLY A 30 4.70 7.84 -0.17
C GLY A 30 4.31 8.67 -1.41
N LYS A 31 4.86 9.88 -1.55
CA LYS A 31 4.65 10.73 -2.75
C LYS A 31 5.36 10.15 -3.97
N ASP A 32 6.60 9.68 -3.81
CA ASP A 32 7.36 9.08 -4.91
C ASP A 32 6.73 7.75 -5.35
N ILE A 33 6.26 6.96 -4.39
CA ILE A 33 5.50 5.73 -4.67
C ILE A 33 4.23 6.05 -5.47
N ALA A 34 3.47 7.08 -5.05
CA ALA A 34 2.25 7.50 -5.74
C ALA A 34 2.53 7.98 -7.17
N TYR A 35 3.62 8.75 -7.35
CA TYR A 35 4.07 9.21 -8.66
C TYR A 35 4.42 8.06 -9.60
N VAL A 36 5.22 7.08 -9.15
CA VAL A 36 5.61 5.92 -9.97
C VAL A 36 4.42 5.05 -10.33
N LEU A 37 3.46 4.88 -9.40
CA LEU A 37 2.26 4.09 -9.63
C LEU A 37 1.17 4.85 -10.40
N GLY A 38 1.34 6.15 -10.64
CA GLY A 38 0.34 6.98 -11.32
C GLY A 38 -0.98 7.11 -10.53
N VAL A 39 -0.92 7.10 -9.20
CA VAL A 39 -2.10 7.17 -8.32
C VAL A 39 -2.07 8.41 -7.43
N ASP A 40 -3.23 8.76 -6.88
CA ASP A 40 -3.33 9.83 -5.89
C ASP A 40 -2.55 9.45 -4.59
N PRO A 41 -1.75 10.36 -4.01
CA PRO A 41 -1.01 10.10 -2.77
C PRO A 41 -1.88 9.64 -1.59
N ALA A 42 -3.17 10.01 -1.55
CA ALA A 42 -4.12 9.54 -0.55
C ALA A 42 -4.40 8.03 -0.67
N VAL A 43 -4.27 7.44 -1.87
CA VAL A 43 -4.34 5.98 -2.05
C VAL A 43 -3.22 5.29 -1.28
N ILE A 44 -1.98 5.75 -1.45
CA ILE A 44 -0.82 5.22 -0.71
C ILE A 44 -1.01 5.45 0.79
N SER A 45 -1.44 6.65 1.20
CA SER A 45 -1.66 6.97 2.61
C SER A 45 -2.69 6.05 3.28
N ARG A 46 -3.73 5.61 2.57
CA ARG A 46 -4.73 4.66 3.09
C ARG A 46 -4.19 3.23 3.20
N MET A 47 -3.23 2.87 2.36
CA MET A 47 -2.57 1.55 2.38
C MET A 47 -1.53 1.44 3.50
N THR A 48 -0.95 2.55 3.93
CA THR A 48 0.06 2.58 5.00
C THR A 48 -0.58 2.74 6.38
N PRO A 49 -0.09 2.05 7.43
CA PRO A 49 -0.52 2.35 8.79
C PRO A 49 -0.16 3.80 9.13
N PRO A 50 -1.01 4.50 9.92
CA PRO A 50 -0.66 5.84 10.38
C PRO A 50 0.68 5.77 11.11
N LYS A 51 1.59 6.71 10.84
CA LYS A 51 2.82 6.86 11.62
C LYS A 51 2.38 6.92 13.08
N SER A 52 2.76 5.92 13.88
CA SER A 52 2.51 5.95 15.30
C SER A 52 3.16 7.24 15.81
N LYS A 53 2.35 8.13 16.40
CA LYS A 53 2.91 9.21 17.21
C LYS A 53 3.70 8.49 18.30
N LYS A 54 5.02 8.50 18.21
CA LYS A 54 5.87 8.16 19.36
C LYS A 54 5.36 9.05 20.49
N LYS A 55 4.76 8.43 21.51
CA LYS A 55 4.47 9.12 22.79
C LYS A 55 5.78 9.56 23.41
#